data_AF-A0A2G9L4P1-F1
#
_entry.id   AF-A0A2G9L4P1-F1
#
_cell.length_a   1.000
_cell.length_b   1.000
_cell.length_c   1.000
_cell.angle_alpha   90.00
_cell.angle_beta   90.00
_cell.angle_gamma   90.00
#
_symmetry.space_group_name_H-M   'P 1'
#
loop_
_entity.id
_entity.type
_entity.pdbx_description
1 polymer ?
#
loop_
_entity_poly.entity_id
_entity_poly.type
_entity_poly.pdbx_seq_one_letter_code
_entity_poly.pdbx_strand_id
1 'polypeptide(L)'
;MYSKPDLQRVLETAFLPSRCECVIEANESFSVKLFDPVSGDIQLYVAGMPLSELSTSRSIARLVLSLKEQRDLMGQMDLSMRRLA
;
A
#
# COMPACT_ATOMS: atom_id res chain seq x y z
N MET A 1 -1.01 17.19 12.94
CA MET A 1 -1.77 16.25 12.10
C MET A 1 -1.33 16.45 10.67
N TYR A 2 -1.05 15.37 9.94
CA TYR A 2 -0.79 15.46 8.50
C TYR A 2 -2.09 15.80 7.78
N SER A 3 -2.02 16.65 6.74
CA SER A 3 -3.18 16.85 5.87
C SER A 3 -3.42 15.59 5.02
N LYS A 4 -4.65 15.39 4.56
CA LYS A 4 -4.99 14.28 3.63
C LYS A 4 -4.03 14.22 2.41
N PRO A 5 -3.77 15.30 1.67
CA PRO A 5 -2.84 15.24 0.54
C PRO A 5 -1.38 14.99 0.94
N ASP A 6 -0.96 15.37 2.15
CA ASP A 6 0.39 15.02 2.65
C ASP A 6 0.49 13.52 2.95
N LEU A 7 -0.53 12.94 3.60
CA LEU A 7 -0.59 11.49 3.85
C LEU A 7 -0.55 10.71 2.54
N GLN A 8 -1.35 11.11 1.55
CA GLN A 8 -1.37 10.48 0.25
C GLN A 8 0.03 10.50 -0.39
N ARG A 9 0.70 11.66 -0.42
CA ARG A 9 2.06 11.78 -0.96
C ARG A 9 3.07 10.92 -0.20
N VAL A 10 3.02 10.91 1.14
CA VAL A 10 3.94 10.11 1.96
C VAL A 10 3.76 8.63 1.68
N LEU A 11 2.51 8.15 1.60
CA LEU A 11 2.23 6.76 1.28
C LEU A 11 2.71 6.43 -0.13
N GLU A 12 2.32 7.20 -1.15
CA GLU A 12 2.65 6.93 -2.55
C GLU A 12 4.17 6.93 -2.79
N THR A 13 4.90 7.87 -2.18
CA THR A 13 6.37 7.95 -2.32
C THR A 13 7.10 6.82 -1.59
N ALA A 14 6.53 6.27 -0.52
CA ALA A 14 7.16 5.19 0.25
C ALA A 14 7.28 3.86 -0.51
N PHE A 15 6.52 3.69 -1.60
CA PHE A 15 6.51 2.47 -2.42
C PHE A 15 7.32 2.58 -3.71
N LEU A 16 7.90 3.74 -4.02
CA LEU A 16 8.79 3.88 -5.18
C LEU A 16 9.92 2.84 -5.16
N PRO A 17 10.31 2.27 -6.32
CA PRO A 17 9.85 2.59 -7.68
C PRO A 17 8.50 1.95 -8.08
N SER A 18 7.92 1.08 -7.25
CA SER A 18 6.59 0.52 -7.52
C SER A 18 5.53 1.61 -7.46
N ARG A 19 4.59 1.58 -8.41
CA ARG A 19 3.47 2.52 -8.40
C ARG A 19 2.54 2.17 -7.23
N CYS A 20 2.18 3.19 -6.47
CA CYS A 20 1.16 3.13 -5.42
C CYS A 20 0.10 4.17 -5.75
N GLU A 21 -1.18 3.79 -5.67
CA GLU A 21 -2.30 4.73 -5.64
C GLU A 21 -2.91 4.70 -4.24
N CYS A 22 -2.97 5.86 -3.60
CA CYS A 22 -3.68 6.01 -2.32
C CYS A 22 -4.88 6.93 -2.51
N VAL A 23 -6.07 6.45 -2.14
CA VAL A 23 -7.30 7.25 -2.21
C VAL A 23 -7.83 7.44 -0.80
N ILE A 24 -8.00 8.69 -0.39
CA ILE A 24 -8.63 9.04 0.87
C ILE A 24 -10.10 9.39 0.60
N GLU A 25 -11.00 8.62 1.21
CA GLU A 25 -12.44 8.73 1.02
C GLU A 25 -13.05 9.82 1.93
N ALA A 26 -14.30 10.21 1.61
CA ALA A 26 -15.04 11.19 2.39
C ALA A 26 -15.41 10.69 3.81
N ASN A 27 -15.53 9.37 3.98
CA ASN A 27 -15.87 8.67 5.23
C ASN A 27 -14.69 8.50 6.21
N GLU A 28 -13.63 9.29 6.07
CA GLU A 28 -12.40 9.19 6.86
C GLU A 28 -11.70 7.81 6.78
N SER A 29 -11.89 7.09 5.67
CA SER A 29 -11.12 5.91 5.35
C SER A 29 -10.16 6.15 4.18
N PHE A 30 -9.25 5.22 3.96
CA PHE A 30 -8.37 5.23 2.80
C PHE A 30 -8.18 3.83 2.23
N SER A 31 -7.81 3.81 0.95
CA SER A 31 -7.44 2.60 0.22
C SER A 31 -6.06 2.77 -0.42
N VAL A 32 -5.34 1.65 -0.53
CA VAL A 32 -4.00 1.57 -1.13
C VAL A 32 -3.99 0.46 -2.17
N LYS A 33 -3.62 0.81 -3.39
CA LYS A 33 -3.31 -0.14 -4.48
C LYS A 33 -1.82 -0.11 -4.76
N LEU A 34 -1.18 -1.27 -4.71
CA LEU A 34 0.20 -1.46 -5.16
C LEU A 34 0.20 -2.22 -6.48
N PHE A 35 1.00 -1.72 -7.41
CA PHE A 35 1.09 -2.28 -8.76
C PHE A 35 2.45 -2.94 -8.97
N ASP A 36 2.45 -3.98 -9.80
CA ASP A 36 3.65 -4.60 -10.30
C ASP A 36 4.41 -3.61 -11.19
N PRO A 37 5.69 -3.33 -10.92
CA PRO A 37 6.45 -2.37 -11.72
C PRO A 37 6.75 -2.85 -13.15
N VAL A 38 6.59 -4.16 -13.44
CA VAL A 38 6.86 -4.77 -14.74
C VAL A 38 5.57 -5.00 -15.54
N SER A 39 4.57 -5.68 -14.96
CA SER A 39 3.31 -6.00 -15.65
C SER A 39 2.26 -4.90 -15.55
N GLY A 40 2.35 -4.04 -14.53
CA GLY A 40 1.32 -3.04 -14.23
C GLY A 40 0.06 -3.60 -13.57
N ASP A 41 0.04 -4.90 -13.25
CA ASP A 41 -1.09 -5.53 -12.55
C ASP A 41 -1.15 -5.10 -11.08
N ILE A 42 -2.33 -5.22 -10.48
CA ILE A 42 -2.50 -4.96 -9.05
C ILE A 42 -1.91 -6.15 -8.27
N GLN A 43 -0.82 -5.92 -7.54
CA GLN A 43 -0.23 -6.92 -6.65
C GLN A 43 -0.92 -6.97 -5.29
N LEU A 44 -1.36 -5.82 -4.78
CA LEU A 44 -2.02 -5.72 -3.48
C LEU A 44 -3.06 -4.60 -3.52
N TYR A 45 -4.24 -4.88 -2.99
CA TYR A 45 -5.28 -3.88 -2.76
C TYR A 45 -5.81 -4.00 -1.34
N VAL A 46 -5.71 -2.91 -0.59
CA VAL A 46 -6.27 -2.79 0.75
C VAL A 46 -7.23 -1.60 0.77
N ALA A 47 -8.43 -1.77 1.30
CA ALA A 47 -9.47 -0.75 1.29
C ALA A 47 -10.16 -0.64 2.65
N GLY A 48 -10.80 0.52 2.91
CA GLY A 48 -11.60 0.75 4.10
C GLY A 48 -10.78 0.89 5.39
N MET A 49 -9.49 1.22 5.30
CA MET A 49 -8.67 1.45 6.49
C MET A 49 -9.00 2.82 7.10
N PRO A 50 -9.21 2.94 8.41
CA PRO A 50 -9.54 4.21 9.03
C PRO A 50 -8.33 5.15 9.05
N LEU A 51 -8.53 6.43 8.69
CA LEU A 51 -7.46 7.44 8.72
C LEU A 51 -6.85 7.66 10.11
N SER A 52 -7.58 7.30 11.18
CA SER A 52 -7.07 7.38 12.55
C SER A 52 -5.84 6.50 12.78
N GLU A 53 -5.64 5.45 11.98
CA GLU A 53 -4.43 4.63 11.98
C GLU A 53 -3.19 5.38 11.46
N LEU A 54 -3.37 6.49 10.76
CA LEU A 54 -2.30 7.33 10.21
C LEU A 54 -2.05 8.62 11.03
N SER A 55 -2.34 8.57 12.33
CA SER A 55 -2.25 9.72 13.22
C SER A 55 -0.82 10.18 13.56
N THR A 56 0.19 9.32 13.37
CA THR A 56 1.60 9.63 13.71
C THR A 56 2.55 9.13 12.63
N SER A 57 3.76 9.72 12.57
CA SER A 57 4.82 9.23 11.68
C SER A 57 5.15 7.75 11.92
N ARG A 58 5.13 7.30 13.18
CA ARG A 58 5.35 5.90 13.56
C ARG A 58 4.27 4.98 13.02
N SER A 59 3.00 5.40 13.08
CA SER A 59 1.89 4.57 12.59
C SER A 59 1.87 4.49 11.07
N ILE A 60 2.20 5.59 10.38
CA ILE A 60 2.44 5.58 8.91
C ILE A 60 3.58 4.63 8.55
N ALA A 61 4.73 4.73 9.21
CA ALA A 61 5.87 3.86 8.94
C ALA A 61 5.55 2.38 9.18
N ARG A 62 4.78 2.07 10.24
CA ARG A 62 4.32 0.71 10.55
C ARG A 62 3.39 0.17 9.48
N LEU A 63 2.45 0.98 8.99
CA LEU A 63 1.57 0.59 7.87
C LEU A 63 2.40 0.30 6.61
N VAL A 64 3.30 1.21 6.25
CA VAL A 64 4.16 1.04 5.07
C VAL A 64 4.95 -0.26 5.16
N LEU A 65 5.54 -0.58 6.32
CA LEU A 65 6.25 -1.83 6.52
C LEU A 65 5.33 -3.04 6.33
N SER A 66 4.16 -3.04 6.97
CA SER A 66 3.18 -4.13 6.86
C SER A 66 2.75 -4.38 5.40
N LEU A 67 2.47 -3.31 4.64
CA LEU A 67 2.07 -3.42 3.25
C LEU A 67 3.20 -3.95 2.36
N LYS A 68 4.47 -3.59 2.63
CA LYS A 68 5.63 -4.15 1.93
C LYS A 68 5.78 -5.64 2.21
N GLU A 69 5.69 -6.05 3.47
CA GLU A 69 5.76 -7.46 3.86
C GLU A 69 4.63 -8.28 3.21
N GLN A 70 3.39 -7.79 3.23
CA GLN A 70 2.26 -8.45 2.58
C GLN A 70 2.46 -8.59 1.07
N ARG A 71 2.89 -7.53 0.39
CA ARG A 71 3.19 -7.58 -1.05
C ARG A 71 4.28 -8.61 -1.36
N ASP A 72 5.37 -8.61 -0.59
CA ASP A 72 6.50 -9.50 -0.83
C ASP A 72 6.09 -10.97 -0.62
N LEU A 73 5.26 -11.25 0.39
CA LEU A 73 4.67 -12.57 0.62
C LEU A 73 3.77 -13.00 -0.55
N MET A 74 2.90 -12.12 -1.04
CA MET A 74 2.04 -12.40 -2.20
C MET A 74 2.88 -12.69 -3.45
N GLY A 75 3.95 -11.93 -3.69
CA GLY A 75 4.88 -12.17 -4.78
C GLY A 75 5.59 -13.53 -4.68
N GLN A 76 6.00 -13.94 -3.48
CA GLN A 76 6.57 -15.27 -3.26
C GLN A 76 5.56 -16.40 -3.53
N MET A 77 4.29 -16.22 -3.15
CA MET A 77 3.24 -17.19 -3.42
C MET A 77 2.99 -17.36 -4.92
N ASP A 78 2.90 -16.26 -5.68
CA ASP A 78 2.71 -16.31 -7.13
C ASP A 78 3.88 -17.04 -7.84
N LEU A 79 5.13 -16.70 -7.48
CA LEU A 79 6.31 -17.40 -7.99
C LEU A 79 6.31 -18.90 -7.65
N SER A 80 5.86 -19.26 -6.46
CA SER A 80 5.79 -20.65 -6.02
C SER A 80 4.73 -21.43 -6.80
N MET A 81 3.55 -20.85 -7.05
CA MET A 81 2.52 -21.48 -7.87
C MET A 81 2.97 -21.68 -9.31
N ARG A 82 3.67 -20.70 -9.91
CA ARG A 82 4.22 -20.82 -11.26
C ARG A 82 5.26 -21.93 -11.42
N ARG A 83 5.97 -22.30 -10.35
CA ARG A 83 6.94 -23.42 -10.38
C ARG A 83 6.27 -24.79 -10.31
N LEU A 84 5.01 -24.86 -9.88
CA LEU A 84 4.23 -26.09 -9.78
C LEU A 84 3.39 -26.38 -11.04
N ALA A 85 3.27 -25.40 -11.94
CA ALA A 85 2.56 -25.51 -13.22
C ALA A 85 3.53 -25.92 -14.35
#